data_AF-A0A3M1ZHG8-F1
#
_entry.id   AF-A0A3M1ZHG8-F1
#
_cell.length_a   1.000
_cell.length_b   1.000
_cell.length_c   1.000
_cell.angle_alpha   90.00
_cell.angle_beta   90.00
_cell.angle_gamma   90.00
#
_symmetry.space_group_name_H-M   'P 1'
#
loop_
_entity.id
_entity.type
_entity.pdbx_description
1 polymer ?
#
loop_
_entity_poly.entity_id
_entity_poly.type
_entity_poly.pdbx_seq_one_letter_code
_entity_poly.pdbx_strand_id
1 'polypeptide(L)' 'MQLEPIGTVKSPVKDASTASGWGQVTAEIVITPELADGLKGIEDWSHVIVIFVMHEVDFNPEQHLVHRPAG' A
#
# COMPACT_ATOMS: atom_id res chain seq x y z
N MET A 1 -8.95 8.09 -16.98
CA MET A 1 -8.24 8.61 -15.79
C MET A 1 -7.01 7.75 -15.62
N GLN A 2 -5.82 8.33 -15.51
CA GLN A 2 -4.56 7.60 -15.43
C GLN A 2 -3.92 7.94 -14.08
N LEU A 3 -3.46 6.92 -13.35
CA LEU A 3 -2.80 7.10 -12.06
C LEU A 3 -1.31 7.30 -12.31
N GLU A 4 -0.74 8.35 -11.70
CA GLU A 4 0.69 8.60 -11.68
C GLU A 4 1.24 8.27 -10.28
N PRO A 5 2.17 7.32 -10.15
CA PRO A 5 2.77 6.99 -8.86
C PRO A 5 3.57 8.16 -8.29
N ILE A 6 3.38 8.47 -7.02
CA ILE A 6 4.12 9.53 -6.30
C ILE A 6 5.30 9.00 -5.47
N GLY A 7 5.58 7.70 -5.57
CA GLY A 7 6.59 7.05 -4.75
C GLY A 7 6.47 5.53 -4.76
N THR A 8 7.22 4.88 -3.89
CA THR A 8 7.27 3.42 -3.73
C THR A 8 7.19 3.01 -2.27
N VAL A 9 6.67 1.81 -2.01
CA VAL A 9 6.62 1.22 -0.67
C VAL A 9 7.75 0.19 -0.54
N LYS A 10 8.64 0.38 0.44
CA LYS A 10 9.66 -0.60 0.81
C LYS A 10 9.18 -1.36 2.04
N SER A 11 8.87 -2.64 1.85
CA SER A 11 8.43 -3.54 2.92
C SER A 11 9.36 -4.74 3.07
N PRO A 12 9.55 -5.26 4.30
CA PRO A 12 10.19 -6.56 4.52
C PRO A 12 9.30 -7.71 4.02
N VAL A 13 7.99 -7.50 3.89
CA VAL A 13 7.05 -8.48 3.33
C VAL A 13 7.21 -8.50 1.81
N LYS A 14 7.61 -9.65 1.26
CA LYS A 14 7.77 -9.88 -0.18
C LYS A 14 6.64 -10.68 -0.81
N ASP A 15 5.90 -11.42 0.00
CA ASP A 15 4.74 -12.20 -0.43
C ASP A 15 3.63 -11.99 0.59
N ALA A 16 2.53 -11.38 0.15
CA ALA A 16 1.40 -11.06 1.02
C ALA A 16 0.62 -12.31 1.45
N SER A 17 0.72 -13.43 0.71
CA SER A 17 -0.01 -14.67 1.01
C SER A 17 0.57 -15.44 2.21
N THR A 18 1.85 -15.21 2.52
CA THR A 18 2.57 -15.85 3.63
C THR A 18 2.77 -14.93 4.83
N ALA A 19 2.39 -13.66 4.69
CA ALA A 19 2.53 -12.66 5.73
C ALA A 19 1.52 -12.89 6.86
N SER A 20 2.02 -12.89 8.09
CA SER A 20 1.22 -12.88 9.32
C SER A 20 1.70 -11.75 10.23
N GLY A 21 0.88 -11.35 11.20
CA GLY A 21 1.29 -10.33 12.17
C GLY A 21 1.51 -8.93 11.57
N TRP A 22 0.65 -8.50 10.63
CA TRP A 22 0.73 -7.20 9.95
C TRP A 22 0.92 -6.00 10.89
N GLY A 23 0.38 -6.05 12.12
CA GLY A 23 0.57 -5.00 13.12
C GLY A 23 2.01 -4.83 13.64
N GLN A 24 2.92 -5.74 13.30
CA GLN A 24 4.35 -5.67 13.65
C GLN A 24 5.22 -5.32 12.44
N VAL A 25 4.64 -5.15 11.25
CA VAL A 25 5.39 -4.85 10.03
C VAL A 25 5.65 -3.35 9.96
N THR A 26 6.92 -2.96 10.00
CA THR A 26 7.36 -1.60 9.69
C THR A 26 7.78 -1.52 8.23
N ALA A 27 7.16 -0.61 7.47
CA ALA A 27 7.48 -0.32 6.08
C ALA A 27 7.83 1.16 5.90
N GLU A 28 8.53 1.48 4.81
CA GLU A 28 8.94 2.83 4.46
C GLU A 28 8.24 3.26 3.15
N ILE A 29 7.66 4.46 3.15
CA ILE A 29 7.08 5.07 1.95
C ILE A 29 8.07 6.10 1.42
N VAL A 30 8.65 5.81 0.25
CA VAL A 30 9.66 6.65 -0.38
C VAL A 30 8.99 7.49 -1.46
N ILE A 31 8.78 8.78 -1.16
CA ILE A 31 8.16 9.75 -2.06
C ILE A 31 9.19 10.30 -3.05
N THR A 32 8.77 10.55 -4.29
CA THR A 32 9.62 11.12 -5.34
C THR A 32 10.09 12.53 -4.92
N PRO A 33 11.39 12.88 -5.05
CA PRO A 33 11.93 14.13 -4.48
C PRO A 33 11.20 15.41 -4.92
N GLU A 34 10.68 15.46 -6.14
CA GLU A 34 9.96 16.62 -6.69
C GLU A 34 8.64 16.91 -5.97
N LEU A 35 8.12 15.93 -5.22
CA LEU A 35 6.87 16.02 -4.47
C LEU A 35 7.10 16.15 -2.95
N ALA A 36 8.35 16.22 -2.48
CA ALA A 36 8.69 16.26 -1.06
C ALA A 36 8.02 17.42 -0.31
N ASP A 37 7.86 18.56 -0.98
CA ASP A 37 7.21 19.75 -0.41
C ASP A 37 5.75 19.49 0.02
N GLY A 38 5.09 18.50 -0.57
CA GLY A 38 3.73 18.08 -0.19
C GLY A 38 3.64 17.41 1.20
N LEU A 39 4.78 17.06 1.81
CA LEU A 39 4.84 16.43 3.13
C LEU A 39 5.07 17.41 4.28
N LYS A 40 5.26 18.71 4.03
CA LYS A 40 5.51 19.69 5.09
C LYS A 40 4.37 19.69 6.13
N GLY A 41 4.71 19.47 7.41
CA GLY A 41 3.74 19.40 8.51
C GLY A 41 3.10 18.02 8.69
N ILE A 42 3.52 16.99 7.96
CA ILE A 42 3.04 15.62 8.17
C ILE A 42 3.46 15.07 9.53
N GLU A 43 4.58 15.57 10.08
CA GLU A 43 5.12 15.22 11.39
C GLU A 43 4.23 15.62 12.57
N ASP A 44 3.31 16.57 12.37
CA ASP A 44 2.32 16.98 13.37
C ASP A 44 1.20 15.93 13.54
N TRP A 45 1.14 14.92 12.66
CA TRP A 45 0.11 13.88 12.65
C TRP A 45 0.69 12.52 13.04
N SER A 46 -0.07 11.77 13.84
CA SER A 46 0.31 10.41 14.23
C SER A 46 -0.14 9.33 13.25
N HIS A 47 -1.13 9.63 12.38
CA HIS A 47 -1.75 8.66 11.49
C HIS A 47 -2.08 9.29 10.14
N VAL A 48 -1.95 8.50 9.06
CA VAL A 48 -2.27 8.90 7.69
C VAL A 48 -2.98 7.76 6.97
N ILE A 49 -3.76 8.10 5.94
CA ILE A 49 -4.30 7.11 5.00
C ILE A 49 -3.36 7.03 3.82
N VAL A 50 -2.89 5.81 3.53
CA VAL A 50 -1.99 5.53 2.41
C VAL A 50 -2.76 4.74 1.36
N ILE A 51 -2.86 5.29 0.15
CA ILE A 51 -3.40 4.61 -1.01
C ILE A 51 -2.23 4.14 -1.86
N PHE A 52 -2.17 2.85 -2.15
CA PHE A 52 -1.13 2.26 -2.96
C PHE A 52 -1.72 1.26 -3.95
N VAL A 53 -0.96 0.97 -5.01
CA VAL A 53 -1.35 -0.03 -6.02
C VAL A 53 -0.73 -1.37 -5.63
N MET A 54 -1.57 -2.40 -5.47
CA MET A 54 -1.13 -3.80 -5.39
C MET A 54 -0.73 -4.28 -6.79
N HIS A 55 0.41 -3.79 -7.28
CA HIS A 55 0.85 -3.92 -8.67
C HIS A 55 1.15 -5.35 -9.13
N GLU A 56 1.29 -6.29 -8.18
CA GLU A 56 1.49 -7.72 -8.46
C GLU A 56 0.17 -8.53 -8.44
N VAL A 57 -0.96 -7.88 -8.13
CA VAL A 57 -2.26 -8.54 -8.02
C VAL A 57 -3.14 -8.18 -9.21
N ASP A 58 -3.50 -9.19 -10.00
CA ASP A 58 -4.50 -9.04 -11.04
C ASP A 58 -5.91 -9.07 -10.45
N PHE A 59 -6.81 -8.27 -11.02
CA PHE A 59 -8.23 -8.33 -10.67
C PHE A 59 -8.97 -9.25 -11.64
N ASN A 60 -9.44 -10.41 -11.13
CA ASN A 60 -10.34 -11.29 -11.87
C ASN A 60 -11.77 -11.18 -11.28
N PRO A 61 -12.73 -10.55 -11.98
CA PRO A 61 -14.08 -10.37 -11.44
C PRO A 61 -14.83 -11.69 -11.18
N GLU A 62 -14.58 -12.75 -11.97
CA GLU A 62 -15.23 -14.05 -11.80
C GLU A 62 -14.78 -14.78 -10.52
N GLN A 63 -13.60 -14.42 -10.01
CA GLN A 63 -13.02 -15.04 -8.82
C GLN A 63 -13.11 -14.12 -7.60
N HIS A 64 -12.88 -12.81 -7.77
CA HIS A 64 -12.71 -11.84 -6.69
C HIS A 64 -14.01 -11.14 -6.28
N LEU A 65 -15.06 -11.17 -7.12
CA LEU A 65 -16.40 -10.68 -6.73
C LEU A 65 -17.30 -11.79 -6.19
N VAL A 66 -16.86 -13.05 -6.27
CA VAL A 66 -17.61 -14.19 -5.74
C VAL A 66 -17.24 -14.38 -4.28
N HIS A 67 -18.14 -13.99 -3.39
CA HIS A 67 -17.97 -14.18 -1.95
C HIS A 67 -17.91 -15.67 -1.61
N ARG A 68 -16.74 -16.16 -1.17
CA ARG A 68 -16.57 -17.49 -0.60
C ARG A 68 -16.48 -17.35 0.92
N PRO A 69 -17.54 -17.70 1.68
CA PRO A 69 -17.46 -17.64 3.13
C PRO A 69 -16.38 -18.61 3.62
N ALA A 70 -15.36 -18.07 4.31
CA ALA A 70 -14.48 -18.87 5.14
C ALA A 70 -15.23 -19.10 6.47
N GLY A 71 -15.54 -20.36 6.77
CA GLY A 71 -16.15 -20.77 8.05
C GLY A 71 -15.18 -20.68 9.20
#